data_AF-A0ABC8R455-F1
#
_entry.id   AF-A0ABC8R455-F1
#
_cell.length_a   1.000
_cell.length_b   1.000
_cell.length_c   1.000
_cell.angle_alpha   90.00
_cell.angle_beta   90.00
_cell.angle_gamma   90.00
#
_symmetry.space_group_name_H-M   'P 1'
#
loop_
_entity.id
_entity.type
_entity.pdbx_description
1 polymer ?
#
loop_
_entity_poly.entity_id
_entity_poly.type
_entity_poly.pdbx_seq_one_letter_code
_entity_poly.pdbx_strand_id
1 'polypeptide(L)'
;MENDNNQQLEMLGPKHQIKKVELLRLIIQGLYALDYNTSAASLETESNVSYESSELKRLRSQVLEGNWERCIEILVEIKEYLKNEETRAKALSLILCQCIRECMSRDDYISAVMALRKDFSELGVSQEKIHHLARVLLKENIRGLDDGAIAEMRNKLVIELEKVLPPPIAVPERRLEGLVEMSLESLPTDTFLWNRSFAQ
;
A
#
# COMPACT_ATOMS: atom_id res chain seq x y z
N MET A 1 13.11 -17.10 24.56
CA MET A 1 12.90 -16.15 23.45
C MET A 1 12.48 -16.96 22.22
N GLU A 2 11.28 -17.53 22.23
CA GLU A 2 10.90 -18.58 21.26
C GLU A 2 9.44 -18.48 20.77
N ASN A 3 8.71 -17.40 21.08
CA ASN A 3 7.26 -17.35 20.87
C ASN A 3 6.76 -16.46 19.72
N ASP A 4 7.61 -15.65 19.10
CA ASP A 4 7.17 -14.69 18.06
C ASP A 4 6.97 -15.33 16.67
N ASN A 5 7.58 -16.49 16.41
CA ASN A 5 7.49 -17.15 15.10
C ASN A 5 6.28 -18.08 14.95
N ASN A 6 5.60 -18.47 16.03
CA ASN A 6 4.55 -19.49 15.97
C ASN A 6 3.14 -18.92 15.70
N GLN A 7 2.93 -17.62 15.92
CA GLN A 7 1.64 -16.96 15.64
C GLN A 7 1.46 -16.61 14.16
N GLN A 8 2.55 -16.52 13.38
CA GLN A 8 2.50 -16.20 11.95
C GLN A 8 2.03 -17.37 11.05
N LEU A 9 2.01 -18.60 11.59
CA LEU A 9 1.73 -19.83 10.83
C LEU A 9 0.42 -20.52 11.22
N GLU A 10 -0.39 -19.91 12.10
CA GLU A 10 -1.66 -20.51 12.51
C GLU A 10 -2.68 -20.46 11.35
N MET A 11 -2.97 -21.63 10.79
CA MET A 11 -3.95 -21.81 9.72
C MET A 11 -5.31 -22.15 10.33
N LEU A 12 -6.33 -21.37 9.97
CA LEU A 12 -7.70 -21.49 10.45
C LEU A 12 -8.59 -22.28 9.48
N GLY A 13 -9.64 -22.85 10.05
CA GLY A 13 -10.71 -23.56 9.35
C GLY A 13 -10.40 -25.03 9.04
N PRO A 14 -11.42 -25.84 8.72
CA PRO A 14 -11.28 -27.29 8.52
C PRO A 14 -10.36 -27.63 7.34
N LYS A 15 -10.24 -26.73 6.36
CA LYS A 15 -9.36 -26.89 5.19
C LYS A 15 -7.95 -26.32 5.40
N HIS A 16 -7.68 -25.65 6.52
CA HIS A 16 -6.38 -25.01 6.83
C HIS A 16 -5.86 -24.12 5.71
N GLN A 17 -6.74 -23.33 5.08
CA GLN A 17 -6.38 -22.45 3.95
C GLN A 17 -6.31 -20.97 4.37
N ILE A 18 -6.79 -20.63 5.56
CA ILE A 18 -6.91 -19.23 6.00
C ILE A 18 -5.78 -18.93 6.98
N LYS A 19 -4.87 -18.02 6.66
CA LYS A 19 -3.89 -17.55 7.66
C LYS A 19 -4.59 -16.67 8.69
N LYS A 20 -4.40 -16.97 9.97
CA LYS A 20 -4.97 -16.21 11.08
C LYS A 20 -4.65 -14.72 11.00
N VAL A 21 -3.38 -14.38 10.72
CA VAL A 21 -2.93 -12.98 10.61
C VAL A 21 -3.64 -12.25 9.47
N GLU A 22 -3.79 -12.88 8.30
CA GLU A 22 -4.49 -12.26 7.16
C GLU A 22 -5.98 -12.06 7.46
N LEU A 23 -6.63 -13.03 8.12
CA LEU A 23 -8.02 -12.89 8.55
C LEU A 23 -8.20 -11.77 9.59
N LEU A 24 -7.30 -11.69 10.58
CA LEU A 24 -7.33 -10.63 11.59
C LEU A 24 -7.19 -9.25 10.95
N ARG A 25 -6.25 -9.08 10.01
CA ARG A 25 -6.11 -7.82 9.25
C ARG A 25 -7.39 -7.42 8.52
N LEU A 26 -8.10 -8.39 7.92
CA LEU A 26 -9.39 -8.14 7.26
C LEU A 26 -10.49 -7.76 8.25
N ILE A 27 -10.55 -8.42 9.41
CA ILE A 27 -11.53 -8.09 10.46
C ILE A 27 -11.28 -6.68 11.00
N ILE A 28 -10.03 -6.36 11.34
CA ILE A 28 -9.65 -5.03 11.84
C ILE A 28 -10.00 -3.95 10.81
N GLN A 29 -9.70 -4.18 9.53
CA GLN A 29 -10.10 -3.28 8.45
C GLN A 29 -11.61 -3.10 8.39
N GLY A 30 -12.38 -4.18 8.44
CA GLY A 30 -13.85 -4.13 8.43
C GLY A 30 -14.40 -3.36 9.63
N LEU A 31 -13.81 -3.50 10.82
CA LEU A 31 -14.18 -2.71 11.99
C LEU A 31 -13.93 -1.22 11.79
N TYR A 32 -12.79 -0.83 11.20
CA TYR A 32 -12.53 0.56 10.83
C TYR A 32 -13.52 1.07 9.77
N ALA A 33 -13.86 0.25 8.77
CA ALA A 33 -14.82 0.62 7.73
C ALA A 33 -16.26 0.83 8.25
N LEU A 34 -16.59 0.21 9.40
CA LEU A 34 -17.86 0.32 10.10
C LEU A 34 -17.84 1.37 11.24
N ASP A 35 -16.80 2.20 11.32
CA ASP A 35 -16.57 3.21 12.36
C ASP A 35 -16.41 2.65 13.79
N TYR A 36 -16.16 1.34 13.94
CA TYR A 36 -15.85 0.69 15.23
C TYR A 36 -14.39 0.87 15.64
N ASN A 37 -13.93 2.12 15.67
CA ASN A 37 -12.54 2.51 15.92
C ASN A 37 -11.98 1.94 17.24
N THR A 38 -12.77 1.98 18.32
CA THR A 38 -12.36 1.47 19.63
C THR A 38 -12.16 -0.05 19.61
N SER A 39 -13.09 -0.78 18.99
CA SER A 39 -13.01 -2.24 18.88
C SER A 39 -11.86 -2.67 17.98
N ALA A 40 -11.62 -1.94 16.88
CA ALA A 40 -10.49 -2.18 15.99
C ALA A 40 -9.16 -2.01 16.76
N ALA A 41 -8.98 -0.91 17.48
CA ALA A 41 -7.77 -0.65 18.27
C ALA A 41 -7.55 -1.67 19.41
N SER A 42 -8.63 -2.09 20.10
CA SER A 42 -8.54 -3.15 21.10
C SER A 42 -8.09 -4.48 20.48
N LEU A 43 -8.66 -4.84 19.32
CA LEU A 43 -8.29 -6.07 18.62
C LEU A 43 -6.84 -6.02 18.11
N GLU A 44 -6.36 -4.88 17.63
CA GLU A 44 -4.94 -4.70 17.29
C GLU A 44 -4.03 -4.94 18.50
N THR A 45 -4.44 -4.43 19.68
CA THR A 45 -3.67 -4.56 20.92
C THR A 45 -3.69 -6.00 21.45
N GLU A 46 -4.84 -6.66 21.43
CA GLU A 46 -5.00 -8.04 21.93
C GLU A 46 -4.31 -9.06 21.04
N SER A 47 -4.38 -8.87 19.71
CA SER A 47 -3.79 -9.79 18.74
C SER A 47 -2.35 -9.47 18.40
N ASN A 48 -1.86 -8.27 18.74
CA ASN A 48 -0.59 -7.70 18.28
C ASN A 48 -0.46 -7.70 16.74
N VAL A 49 -1.59 -7.64 16.03
CA VAL A 49 -1.68 -7.57 14.57
C VAL A 49 -2.28 -6.23 14.20
N SER A 50 -1.56 -5.44 13.41
CA SER A 50 -2.13 -4.24 12.79
C SER A 50 -2.62 -4.51 11.38
N TYR A 51 -3.69 -3.83 10.96
CA TYR A 51 -4.25 -3.97 9.61
C TYR A 51 -3.32 -3.42 8.52
N GLU A 52 -2.60 -2.34 8.80
CA GLU A 52 -1.52 -1.84 7.94
C GLU A 52 -0.22 -2.60 8.22
N SER A 53 0.49 -2.98 7.16
CA SER A 53 1.83 -3.57 7.31
C SER A 53 2.83 -2.55 7.87
N SER A 54 3.83 -3.02 8.61
CA SER A 54 4.93 -2.18 9.13
C SER A 54 5.66 -1.44 8.01
N GLU A 55 5.77 -2.08 6.85
CA GLU A 55 6.41 -1.56 5.66
C GLU A 55 5.58 -0.42 5.06
N LEU A 56 4.26 -0.57 5.01
CA LEU A 56 3.35 0.48 4.55
C LEU A 56 3.38 1.70 5.50
N LYS A 57 3.37 1.49 6.81
CA LYS A 57 3.49 2.58 7.80
C LYS A 57 4.80 3.33 7.64
N ARG A 58 5.93 2.61 7.53
CA ARG A 58 7.25 3.20 7.27
C ARG A 58 7.24 3.99 5.96
N LEU A 59 6.73 3.40 4.87
CA LEU A 59 6.67 4.05 3.57
C LEU A 59 5.84 5.35 3.63
N ARG A 60 4.67 5.31 4.28
CA ARG A 60 3.81 6.48 4.48
C ARG A 60 4.53 7.60 5.20
N SER A 61 5.19 7.32 6.33
CA SER A 61 5.96 8.31 7.08
C SER A 61 7.08 8.91 6.23
N GLN A 62 7.85 8.09 5.52
CA GLN A 62 8.96 8.56 4.68
C GLN A 62 8.49 9.41 3.49
N VAL A 63 7.34 9.08 2.88
CA VAL A 63 6.72 9.89 1.82
C VAL A 63 6.28 11.25 2.35
N LEU A 64 5.65 11.30 3.52
CA LEU A 64 5.19 12.55 4.13
C LEU A 64 6.37 13.45 4.56
N GLU A 65 7.46 12.85 5.05
CA GLU A 65 8.71 13.55 5.38
C GLU A 65 9.47 14.01 4.13
N GLY A 66 9.28 13.35 2.98
CA GLY A 66 9.99 13.63 1.72
C GLY A 66 11.35 12.92 1.61
N ASN A 67 11.54 11.85 2.38
CA ASN A 67 12.76 11.05 2.39
C ASN A 67 12.71 10.00 1.26
N TRP A 68 12.86 10.47 0.01
CA TRP A 68 12.69 9.65 -1.20
C TRP A 68 13.66 8.46 -1.28
N GLU A 69 14.90 8.63 -0.80
CA GLU A 69 15.88 7.53 -0.77
C GLU A 69 15.43 6.38 0.12
N ARG A 70 14.91 6.70 1.32
CA ARG A 70 14.34 5.72 2.25
C ARG A 70 13.11 5.04 1.67
N CYS A 71 12.29 5.77 0.92
CA CYS A 71 11.14 5.16 0.23
C CYS A 71 11.58 4.11 -0.79
N ILE A 72 12.65 4.39 -1.55
CA ILE A 72 13.24 3.45 -2.52
C ILE A 72 13.83 2.22 -1.80
N GLU A 73 14.55 2.42 -0.69
CA GLU A 73 15.06 1.32 0.14
C GLU A 73 13.93 0.39 0.60
N ILE A 74 12.83 0.95 1.11
CA ILE A 74 11.66 0.17 1.51
C ILE A 74 11.09 -0.61 0.32
N LEU A 75 10.97 0.00 -0.87
CA LEU A 75 10.53 -0.73 -2.08
C LEU A 75 11.43 -1.92 -2.43
N VAL A 76 12.75 -1.80 -2.20
CA VAL A 76 13.70 -2.90 -2.39
C VAL A 76 13.50 -3.98 -1.34
N GLU A 77 13.30 -3.61 -0.06
CA GLU A 77 12.99 -4.54 1.02
C GLU A 77 11.72 -5.36 0.70
N ILE A 78 10.68 -4.72 0.16
CA ILE A 78 9.41 -5.38 -0.18
C ILE A 78 9.35 -5.99 -1.58
N LYS A 79 10.46 -5.99 -2.33
CA LYS A 79 10.51 -6.45 -3.72
C LYS A 79 9.93 -7.85 -3.91
N GLU A 80 10.15 -8.76 -2.96
CA GLU A 80 9.67 -10.14 -3.01
C GLU A 80 8.13 -10.24 -2.98
N TYR A 81 7.45 -9.26 -2.36
CA TYR A 81 6.00 -9.14 -2.40
C TYR A 81 5.53 -8.51 -3.72
N LEU A 82 6.32 -7.63 -4.31
CA LEU A 82 6.08 -6.98 -5.60
C LEU A 82 6.51 -7.88 -6.77
N LYS A 83 5.89 -9.06 -6.92
CA LYS A 83 6.28 -10.07 -7.92
C LYS A 83 6.26 -9.55 -9.36
N ASN A 84 5.34 -8.64 -9.67
CA ASN A 84 5.18 -8.08 -11.01
C ASN A 84 6.13 -6.91 -11.25
N GLU A 85 6.95 -7.00 -12.31
CA GLU A 85 7.82 -5.88 -12.74
C GLU A 85 7.02 -4.60 -13.02
N GLU A 86 5.82 -4.75 -13.58
CA GLU A 86 4.93 -3.62 -13.85
C GLU A 86 4.51 -2.91 -12.55
N THR A 87 4.17 -3.66 -11.51
CA THR A 87 3.83 -3.09 -10.19
C THR A 87 5.03 -2.40 -9.55
N ARG A 88 6.22 -3.01 -9.63
CA ARG A 88 7.48 -2.37 -9.16
C ARG A 88 7.77 -1.08 -9.91
N ALA A 89 7.63 -1.10 -11.24
CA ALA A 89 7.84 0.06 -12.08
C ALA A 89 6.82 1.17 -11.79
N LYS A 90 5.56 0.84 -11.52
CA LYS A 90 4.51 1.80 -11.13
C LYS A 90 4.78 2.41 -9.75
N ALA A 91 5.10 1.60 -8.74
CA ALA A 91 5.42 2.11 -7.41
C ALA A 91 6.65 3.03 -7.43
N LEU A 92 7.71 2.62 -8.12
CA LEU A 92 8.91 3.41 -8.29
C LEU A 92 8.64 4.70 -9.08
N SER A 93 7.86 4.61 -10.17
CA SER A 93 7.56 5.79 -10.99
C SER A 93 6.77 6.82 -10.21
N LEU A 94 5.80 6.42 -9.38
CA LEU A 94 5.04 7.33 -8.53
C LEU A 94 5.96 8.12 -7.59
N ILE A 95 6.88 7.43 -6.92
CA ILE A 95 7.85 8.05 -5.98
C ILE A 95 8.81 8.98 -6.73
N LEU A 96 9.40 8.51 -7.83
CA LEU A 96 10.35 9.32 -8.62
C LEU A 96 9.67 10.53 -9.25
N CYS A 97 8.45 10.40 -9.75
CA CYS A 97 7.68 11.51 -10.27
C CYS A 97 7.49 12.60 -9.22
N GLN A 98 7.11 12.22 -7.99
CA GLN A 98 6.93 13.20 -6.92
C GLN A 98 8.25 13.84 -6.50
N CYS A 99 9.32 13.06 -6.35
CA CYS A 99 10.67 13.55 -6.07
C CYS A 99 11.12 14.60 -7.11
N ILE A 100 10.98 14.30 -8.41
CA ILE A 100 11.37 15.20 -9.49
C ILE A 100 10.52 16.47 -9.49
N ARG A 101 9.20 16.36 -9.27
CA ARG A 101 8.32 17.53 -9.19
C ARG A 101 8.70 18.47 -8.06
N GLU A 102 9.10 17.93 -6.92
CA GLU A 102 9.58 18.72 -5.78
C GLU A 102 10.98 19.31 -6.01
N CYS A 103 11.87 18.61 -6.71
CA CYS A 103 13.14 19.18 -7.14
C CYS A 103 12.92 20.34 -8.14
N MET A 104 12.01 20.16 -9.11
CA MET A 104 11.67 21.18 -10.10
C MET A 104 10.99 22.40 -9.48
N SER A 105 10.15 22.22 -8.45
CA SER A 105 9.50 23.35 -7.77
C SER A 105 10.51 24.22 -6.99
N ARG A 106 11.64 23.64 -6.57
CA ARG A 106 12.75 24.30 -5.86
C ARG A 106 13.88 24.78 -6.78
N ASP A 107 13.73 24.65 -8.10
CA ASP A 107 14.78 24.90 -9.11
C ASP A 107 16.07 24.07 -8.88
N ASP A 108 15.99 22.94 -8.18
CA ASP A 108 17.11 22.02 -7.96
C ASP A 108 17.16 20.94 -9.05
N TYR A 109 17.57 21.37 -10.24
CA TYR A 109 17.70 20.48 -11.40
C TYR A 109 18.82 19.45 -11.24
N ILE A 110 19.81 19.71 -10.38
CA ILE A 110 20.95 18.80 -10.17
C ILE A 110 20.45 17.54 -9.44
N SER A 111 19.72 17.71 -8.34
CA SER A 111 19.14 16.60 -7.59
C SER A 111 18.15 15.80 -8.43
N ALA A 112 17.33 16.47 -9.26
CA ALA A 112 16.41 15.80 -10.18
C ALA A 112 17.15 14.87 -11.17
N VAL A 113 18.25 15.36 -11.78
CA VAL A 113 19.06 14.56 -12.72
C VAL A 113 19.79 13.43 -12.00
N MET A 114 20.28 13.66 -10.78
CA MET A 114 20.91 12.59 -9.98
C MET A 114 19.91 11.47 -9.65
N ALA A 115 18.68 11.82 -9.25
CA ALA A 115 17.63 10.85 -8.98
C ALA A 115 17.28 10.00 -10.21
N LEU A 116 17.26 10.61 -11.41
CA LEU A 116 17.00 9.92 -12.69
C LEU A 116 18.15 9.03 -13.17
N ARG A 117 19.39 9.35 -12.77
CA ARG A 117 20.60 8.58 -13.15
C ARG A 117 20.88 7.42 -12.19
N LYS A 118 20.20 7.38 -11.04
CA LYS A 118 20.36 6.29 -10.07
C LYS A 118 19.97 4.97 -10.75
N ASP A 119 20.72 3.92 -10.43
CA ASP A 119 20.43 2.58 -10.93
C ASP A 119 19.32 1.95 -10.07
N PHE A 120 18.28 1.46 -10.73
CA PHE A 120 17.14 0.77 -10.12
C PHE A 120 17.03 -0.68 -10.61
N SER A 121 18.13 -1.23 -11.13
CA SER A 121 18.24 -2.64 -11.54
C SER A 121 17.89 -3.59 -10.41
N GLU A 122 18.13 -3.21 -9.15
CA GLU A 122 17.71 -3.97 -7.97
C GLU A 122 16.19 -4.15 -7.91
N LEU A 123 15.39 -3.18 -8.36
CA LEU A 123 13.93 -3.29 -8.51
C LEU A 123 13.50 -3.92 -9.84
N GLY A 124 14.45 -4.23 -10.73
CA GLY A 124 14.20 -4.80 -12.05
C GLY A 124 13.47 -3.83 -12.99
N VAL A 125 13.55 -2.52 -12.74
CA VAL A 125 12.92 -1.50 -13.59
C VAL A 125 13.93 -1.00 -14.62
N SER A 126 13.59 -1.07 -15.91
CA SER A 126 14.51 -0.63 -16.95
C SER A 126 14.72 0.88 -16.94
N GLN A 127 15.96 1.30 -17.23
CA GLN A 127 16.34 2.70 -17.32
C GLN A 127 15.55 3.46 -18.39
N GLU A 128 15.11 2.77 -19.45
CA GLU A 128 14.27 3.34 -20.51
C GLU A 128 12.92 3.86 -19.99
N LYS A 129 12.27 3.12 -19.08
CA LYS A 129 10.99 3.56 -18.46
C LYS A 129 11.20 4.83 -17.63
N ILE A 130 12.32 4.91 -16.93
CA ILE A 130 12.70 6.08 -16.10
C ILE A 130 12.99 7.29 -16.99
N HIS A 131 13.73 7.11 -18.09
CA HIS A 131 13.98 8.18 -19.06
C HIS A 131 12.70 8.65 -19.77
N HIS A 132 11.77 7.74 -20.04
CA HIS A 132 10.46 8.11 -20.57
C HIS A 132 9.66 8.96 -19.56
N LEU A 133 9.63 8.56 -18.29
CA LEU A 133 9.02 9.34 -17.20
C LEU A 133 9.63 10.73 -17.08
N ALA A 134 10.96 10.83 -17.08
CA ALA A 134 11.68 12.11 -17.05
C ALA A 134 11.21 13.03 -18.17
N ARG A 135 11.08 12.51 -19.40
CA ARG A 135 10.65 13.29 -20.57
C ARG A 135 9.20 13.78 -20.45
N VAL A 136 8.32 13.01 -19.81
CA VAL A 136 6.93 13.42 -19.56
C VAL A 136 6.90 14.53 -18.50
N LEU A 137 7.61 14.34 -17.38
CA LEU A 137 7.65 15.29 -16.27
C LEU A 137 8.30 16.62 -16.65
N LEU A 138 9.37 16.60 -17.45
CA LEU A 138 10.04 17.81 -17.92
C LEU A 138 9.19 18.68 -18.85
N LYS A 139 8.05 18.16 -19.35
CA LYS A 139 7.06 18.96 -20.10
C LYS A 139 6.04 19.62 -19.18
N GLU A 140 5.94 19.19 -17.92
CA GLU A 140 5.07 19.83 -16.93
C GLU A 140 5.73 21.11 -16.43
N ASN A 141 5.04 22.24 -16.55
CA ASN A 141 5.54 23.51 -16.03
C ASN A 141 5.16 23.65 -14.55
N ILE A 142 5.92 22.96 -13.68
CA ILE A 142 5.70 22.95 -12.24
C ILE A 142 6.77 23.85 -11.60
N ARG A 143 6.36 25.06 -11.22
CA ARG A 143 7.22 26.05 -10.55
C ARG A 143 6.46 26.76 -9.44
N GLY A 144 7.14 27.08 -8.36
CA GLY A 144 6.57 27.90 -7.28
C GLY A 144 5.40 27.25 -6.55
N LEU A 145 5.43 25.92 -6.37
CA LEU A 145 4.49 25.25 -5.48
C LEU A 145 4.74 25.71 -4.04
N ASP A 146 3.67 26.03 -3.32
CA ASP A 146 3.76 26.27 -1.89
C ASP A 146 3.89 24.94 -1.11
N ASP A 147 4.29 25.03 0.16
CA ASP A 147 4.47 23.85 1.01
C ASP A 147 3.15 23.10 1.24
N GLY A 148 1.99 23.78 1.16
CA GLY A 148 0.67 23.17 1.30
C GLY A 148 0.32 22.26 0.12
N ALA A 149 0.58 22.72 -1.11
CA ALA A 149 0.41 21.96 -2.33
C ALA A 149 1.34 20.74 -2.35
N ILE A 150 2.59 20.90 -1.91
CA ILE A 150 3.53 19.78 -1.77
C ILE A 150 2.98 18.73 -0.79
N ALA A 151 2.50 19.16 0.38
CA ALA A 151 1.90 18.25 1.36
C ALA A 151 0.66 17.53 0.79
N GLU A 152 -0.20 18.21 0.05
CA GLU A 152 -1.36 17.59 -0.59
C GLU A 152 -0.94 16.55 -1.66
N MET A 153 0.09 16.85 -2.45
CA MET A 153 0.63 15.91 -3.43
C MET A 153 1.26 14.67 -2.78
N ARG A 154 1.97 14.84 -1.66
CA ARG A 154 2.50 13.72 -0.87
C ARG A 154 1.37 12.84 -0.30
N ASN A 155 0.29 13.44 0.19
CA ASN A 155 -0.89 12.68 0.64
C ASN A 155 -1.55 11.90 -0.51
N LYS A 156 -1.71 12.52 -1.68
CA LYS A 156 -2.20 11.84 -2.89
C LYS A 156 -1.28 10.69 -3.32
N LEU A 157 0.03 10.87 -3.22
CA LEU A 157 1.02 9.83 -3.52
C LEU A 157 0.84 8.61 -2.60
N VAL A 158 0.63 8.81 -1.29
CA VAL A 158 0.38 7.69 -0.35
C VAL A 158 -0.82 6.88 -0.79
N ILE A 159 -1.94 7.53 -1.13
CA ILE A 159 -3.17 6.87 -1.59
C ILE A 159 -2.92 6.06 -2.88
N GLU A 160 -2.18 6.62 -3.84
CA GLU A 160 -1.86 5.91 -5.08
C GLU A 160 -0.89 4.75 -4.86
N LEU A 161 0.06 4.88 -3.92
CA LEU A 161 0.93 3.78 -3.52
C LEU A 161 0.14 2.66 -2.85
N GLU A 162 -0.77 2.97 -1.93
CA GLU A 162 -1.64 1.99 -1.28
C GLU A 162 -2.44 1.15 -2.29
N LYS A 163 -2.90 1.77 -3.39
CA LYS A 163 -3.61 1.06 -4.48
C LYS A 163 -2.71 0.15 -5.31
N VAL A 164 -1.44 0.52 -5.48
CA VAL A 164 -0.47 -0.23 -6.29
C VAL A 164 0.13 -1.39 -5.50
N LEU A 165 0.27 -1.26 -4.18
CA LEU A 165 0.90 -2.26 -3.33
C LEU A 165 0.01 -3.50 -3.17
N PRO A 166 0.56 -4.72 -3.30
CA PRO A 166 -0.21 -5.96 -3.22
C PRO A 166 -0.62 -6.31 -1.78
N PRO A 167 -1.67 -7.13 -1.59
CA PRO A 167 -1.99 -7.76 -0.30
C PRO A 167 -0.92 -8.83 -0.04
N PRO A 168 0.10 -8.55 0.79
CA PRO A 168 -0.01 -8.43 2.24
C PRO A 168 0.48 -7.08 2.83
N ILE A 169 0.82 -6.12 1.97
CA ILE A 169 1.39 -4.83 2.36
C ILE A 169 0.30 -3.77 2.51
N ALA A 170 -0.59 -3.70 1.52
CA ALA A 170 -1.80 -2.90 1.58
C ALA A 170 -3.01 -3.83 1.48
N VAL A 171 -3.94 -3.71 2.44
CA VAL A 171 -5.23 -4.39 2.36
C VAL A 171 -6.14 -3.47 1.53
N PRO A 172 -6.65 -3.91 0.37
CA PRO A 172 -7.58 -3.11 -0.42
C PRO A 172 -8.79 -2.70 0.41
N GLU A 173 -9.30 -1.48 0.26
CA GLU A 173 -10.47 -1.03 1.00
C GLU A 173 -11.63 -2.02 0.88
N ARG A 174 -12.34 -2.23 2.00
CA ARG A 174 -13.56 -3.06 2.07
C ARG A 174 -13.37 -4.49 1.57
N ARG A 175 -12.20 -5.08 1.83
CA ARG A 175 -11.87 -6.41 1.30
C ARG A 175 -12.72 -7.50 1.95
N LEU A 176 -13.09 -7.36 3.21
CA LEU A 176 -13.96 -8.31 3.90
C LEU A 176 -15.35 -8.35 3.24
N GLU A 177 -15.91 -7.18 2.95
CA GLU A 177 -17.19 -7.00 2.28
C GLU A 177 -17.19 -7.64 0.90
N GLY A 178 -16.18 -7.36 0.08
CA GLY A 178 -16.06 -7.97 -1.25
C GLY A 178 -15.87 -9.49 -1.22
N LEU A 179 -15.22 -10.04 -0.18
CA LEU A 179 -15.14 -11.49 0.02
C LEU A 179 -16.47 -12.10 0.45
N VAL A 180 -17.25 -11.39 1.27
CA VAL A 180 -18.60 -11.81 1.66
C VAL A 180 -19.53 -11.79 0.43
N GLU A 181 -19.52 -10.73 -0.37
CA GLU A 181 -20.29 -10.63 -1.62
C GLU A 181 -19.95 -11.77 -2.59
N MET A 182 -18.67 -12.01 -2.84
CA MET A 182 -18.22 -13.11 -3.70
C MET A 182 -18.68 -14.48 -3.17
N SER A 183 -18.67 -14.66 -1.84
CA SER A 183 -19.16 -15.89 -1.22
C SER A 183 -20.67 -16.04 -1.42
N LEU A 184 -21.44 -14.96 -1.27
CA LEU A 184 -22.89 -14.93 -1.48
C LEU A 184 -23.25 -15.26 -2.94
N GLU A 185 -22.51 -14.75 -3.91
CA GLU A 185 -22.72 -15.06 -5.34
C GLU A 185 -22.43 -16.52 -5.69
N SER A 186 -21.45 -17.13 -5.00
CA SER A 186 -21.02 -18.51 -5.27
C SER A 186 -21.89 -19.59 -4.61
N LEU A 187 -22.70 -19.22 -3.61
CA LEU A 187 -23.54 -20.15 -2.85
C LEU A 187 -24.91 -20.34 -3.52
N PRO A 188 -25.44 -21.58 -3.59
CA PRO A 188 -26.81 -21.82 -4.02
C PRO A 188 -27.80 -21.04 -3.14
N THR A 189 -28.80 -20.41 -3.76
CA THR A 189 -29.82 -19.52 -3.17
C THR A 189 -30.48 -20.07 -1.90
N ASP A 190 -30.48 -21.39 -1.71
CA ASP A 190 -31.13 -22.07 -0.58
C ASP A 190 -30.25 -22.28 0.66
N THR A 191 -28.99 -21.82 0.66
CA THR A 191 -28.01 -22.20 1.70
C THR A 191 -27.83 -21.19 2.83
N PHE A 192 -28.57 -20.07 2.89
CA PHE A 192 -28.50 -19.18 4.07
C PHE A 192 -29.81 -18.49 4.46
N LEU A 193 -30.11 -18.59 5.75
CA LEU A 193 -31.23 -18.02 6.50
C LEU A 193 -31.16 -16.48 6.72
N TRP A 194 -30.29 -15.73 6.01
CA TRP A 194 -30.14 -14.28 6.24
C TRP A 194 -31.10 -13.39 5.43
N ASN A 195 -31.68 -13.90 4.33
CA ASN A 195 -32.46 -13.06 3.40
C ASN A 195 -33.98 -13.01 3.67
N ARG A 196 -34.50 -13.51 4.80
CA ARG A 196 -35.95 -13.50 5.06
C ARG A 196 -36.45 -12.82 6.33
N SER A 197 -35.61 -12.16 7.15
CA SER A 197 -36.10 -11.67 8.46
C SER A 197 -35.77 -10.23 8.85
N PHE A 198 -35.24 -9.38 7.96
CA PHE A 198 -35.07 -7.95 8.26
C PHE A 198 -35.78 -7.03 7.25
N ALA A 199 -36.98 -7.44 6.84
CA ALA A 199 -37.97 -6.53 6.27
C ALA A 199 -39.21 -6.55 7.18
N GLN A 200 -39.16 -5.81 8.28
CA GLN A 200 -40.34 -5.30 8.98
C GLN A 200 -40.03 -3.89 9.48
#